data_AF-A0A7I8KJX6-F1
#
_entry.id   AF-A0A7I8KJX6-F1
#
_cell.length_a   1.000
_cell.length_b   1.000
_cell.length_c   1.000
_cell.angle_alpha   90.00
_cell.angle_beta   90.00
_cell.angle_gamma   90.00
#
_symmetry.space_group_name_H-M   'P 1'
#
loop_
_entity.id
_entity.type
_entity.pdbx_description
1 polymer ?
#
loop_
_entity_poly.entity_id
_entity_poly.type
_entity_poly.pdbx_seq_one_letter_code
_entity_poly.pdbx_strand_id
1 'polypeptide(L)' 'MAAHRFYVGVVAITAVVLAIALPAVQAQTEAPAPAPASDGTSIDQGIAYVLMLLALVLTYLFHPLDAAEYKLF' A
#
# COMPACT_ATOMS: atom_id res chain seq x y z
N MET A 1 -25.51 -4.10 -61.12
CA MET A 1 -24.97 -5.01 -60.07
C MET A 1 -23.43 -5.02 -60.01
N ALA A 2 -22.69 -5.05 -61.13
CA ALA A 2 -21.21 -5.09 -61.10
C ALA A 2 -20.53 -3.87 -60.46
N ALA A 3 -20.99 -2.65 -60.75
CA ALA A 3 -20.45 -1.41 -60.18
C ALA A 3 -20.56 -1.34 -58.64
N HIS A 4 -21.67 -1.85 -58.09
CA HIS A 4 -21.87 -1.94 -56.64
C HIS A 4 -20.86 -2.89 -55.99
N ARG A 5 -20.59 -4.05 -56.61
CA ARG A 5 -19.62 -5.04 -56.12
C ARG A 5 -18.19 -4.48 -56.12
N PHE A 6 -17.86 -3.69 -57.15
CA PHE A 6 -16.56 -3.00 -57.24
C PHE A 6 -16.40 -1.95 -56.14
N TYR A 7 -17.39 -1.08 -55.96
CA TYR A 7 -17.36 -0.05 -54.91
C TYR A 7 -17.23 -0.64 -53.50
N VAL A 8 -18.01 -1.69 -53.20
CA VAL A 8 -17.91 -2.42 -51.93
C VAL A 8 -16.51 -3.02 -51.73
N GLY A 9 -15.91 -3.58 -52.79
CA GLY A 9 -14.55 -4.11 -52.73
C GLY A 9 -13.50 -3.04 -52.38
N VAL A 10 -13.58 -1.86 -52.99
CA VAL A 10 -12.66 -0.74 -52.71
C VAL A 10 -12.81 -0.24 -51.27
N VAL A 11 -14.04 -0.10 -50.80
CA VAL A 11 -14.32 0.32 -49.41
C VAL A 11 -13.79 -0.71 -48.41
N ALA A 12 -14.00 -2.00 -48.67
CA ALA A 12 -13.51 -3.08 -47.81
C ALA A 12 -11.98 -3.09 -47.71
N ILE A 13 -11.28 -2.95 -48.85
CA ILE A 13 -9.80 -2.90 -48.86
C ILE A 13 -9.29 -1.70 -48.07
N THR A 14 -9.91 -0.52 -48.26
CA THR A 14 -9.53 0.69 -47.54
C THR A 14 -9.73 0.54 -46.03
N ALA A 15 -10.85 -0.04 -45.61
CA ALA A 15 -11.15 -0.31 -44.20
C ALA A 15 -10.13 -1.28 -43.58
N VAL A 16 -9.73 -2.33 -44.30
CA VAL A 16 -8.70 -3.28 -43.85
C VAL A 16 -7.34 -2.60 -43.70
N VAL A 17 -6.92 -1.80 -44.68
CA VAL A 17 -5.66 -1.05 -44.61
C VAL A 17 -5.64 -0.11 -43.40
N LEU A 18 -6.74 0.61 -43.16
CA LEU A 18 -6.86 1.50 -41.99
C LEU A 18 -6.83 0.72 -40.67
N ALA A 19 -7.51 -0.42 -40.58
CA ALA A 19 -7.52 -1.26 -39.38
C ALA A 19 -6.13 -1.84 -39.05
N ILE A 20 -5.29 -2.09 -40.06
CA ILE A 20 -3.92 -2.57 -39.88
C ILE A 20 -2.96 -1.42 -39.55
N ALA A 21 -3.12 -0.27 -40.23
CA ALA A 21 -2.21 0.87 -40.09
C ALA A 21 -2.42 1.64 -38.77
N LEU A 22 -3.63 1.58 -38.20
CA LEU A 22 -3.97 2.26 -36.96
C LEU A 22 -3.87 1.28 -35.79
N PRO A 23 -2.87 1.42 -34.89
CA PRO A 23 -2.79 0.57 -33.71
C PRO A 23 -4.00 0.85 -32.80
N ALA A 24 -4.75 -0.20 -32.49
CA ALA A 24 -5.83 -0.13 -31.52
C ALA A 24 -5.22 -0.04 -30.11
N VAL A 25 -5.21 1.15 -29.53
CA VAL A 25 -4.88 1.33 -28.11
C VAL A 25 -6.15 1.04 -27.31
N GLN A 26 -6.18 -0.12 -26.64
CA GLN A 26 -7.14 -0.32 -25.57
C GLN A 26 -6.64 0.42 -24.35
N ALA A 27 -7.37 1.44 -23.90
CA ALA A 27 -7.11 2.08 -22.63
C ALA A 27 -7.26 1.03 -21.52
N GLN A 28 -6.15 0.52 -21.00
CA GLN A 28 -6.14 -0.34 -19.83
C GLN A 28 -6.40 0.55 -18.62
N THR A 29 -7.54 0.37 -17.96
CA THR A 29 -7.78 0.98 -16.65
C THR A 29 -6.76 0.40 -15.68
N GLU A 30 -5.84 1.22 -15.18
CA GLU A 30 -4.96 0.81 -14.08
C GLU A 30 -5.81 0.43 -12.88
N ALA A 31 -5.48 -0.71 -12.26
CA ALA A 31 -6.10 -1.09 -11.00
C ALA A 31 -5.77 0.00 -9.95
N PRO A 32 -6.72 0.36 -9.07
CA PRO A 32 -6.45 1.28 -7.97
C PRO A 32 -5.23 0.82 -7.16
N ALA A 33 -4.36 1.76 -6.80
CA ALA A 33 -3.21 1.47 -5.96
C ALA A 33 -3.64 0.79 -4.65
N PRO A 34 -2.87 -0.18 -4.12
CA PRO A 34 -3.16 -0.80 -2.83
C PRO A 34 -3.26 0.25 -1.73
N ALA A 35 -4.16 0.03 -0.76
CA ALA A 35 -4.27 0.90 0.40
C ALA A 35 -2.96 0.89 1.21
N PRO A 36 -2.54 2.03 1.79
CA PRO A 36 -1.45 2.04 2.77
C PRO A 36 -1.77 1.11 3.95
N ALA A 37 -0.85 0.21 4.30
CA ALA A 37 -0.96 -0.65 5.47
C ALA A 37 0.02 -0.19 6.56
N SER A 38 -0.49 -0.01 7.78
CA SER A 38 0.31 0.15 9.00
C SER A 38 0.09 -1.10 9.85
N ASP A 39 1.18 -1.79 10.21
CA ASP A 39 1.17 -3.03 11.01
C ASP A 39 1.10 -2.78 12.52
N GLY A 40 1.05 -1.51 12.95
CA GLY A 40 0.86 -1.10 14.35
C GLY A 40 2.01 -1.46 15.30
N THR A 41 3.00 -2.23 14.84
CA THR A 41 3.97 -2.91 15.71
C THR A 41 4.97 -1.95 16.34
N SER A 42 5.24 -0.82 15.68
CA SER A 42 6.10 0.25 16.22
C SER A 42 5.48 0.95 17.44
N ILE A 43 4.14 1.09 17.48
CA ILE A 43 3.43 1.64 18.63
C ILE A 43 3.49 0.65 19.79
N ASP A 44 3.20 -0.63 19.52
CA ASP A 44 3.26 -1.69 20.53
C ASP A 44 4.66 -1.82 21.13
N GLN A 45 5.70 -1.80 20.29
CA GLN A 45 7.10 -1.84 20.73
C GLN A 45 7.48 -0.58 21.52
N GLY A 46 7.00 0.59 21.11
CA GLY A 46 7.20 1.84 21.84
C GLY A 46 6.60 1.78 23.24
N ILE A 47 5.35 1.34 23.37
CA ILE A 47 4.69 1.14 24.66
C ILE A 47 5.46 0.12 25.50
N ALA A 48 5.89 -1.00 24.91
CA ALA A 48 6.69 -2.00 25.61
C ALA A 48 7.99 -1.42 26.19
N TYR A 49 8.74 -0.62 25.42
CA TYR A 49 9.94 0.04 25.92
C TYR A 49 9.66 1.06 27.02
N VAL A 50 8.58 1.84 26.90
CA VAL A 50 8.19 2.80 27.94
C VAL A 50 7.83 2.07 29.23
N LEU A 51 7.06 0.99 29.15
CA LEU A 51 6.70 0.17 30.32
C LEU A 51 7.93 -0.50 30.93
N MET A 52 8.88 -0.97 30.11
CA MET A 52 10.14 -1.55 30.58
C MET A 52 10.99 -0.50 31.34
N LEU A 53 11.11 0.72 30.81
CA LEU A 53 11.83 1.80 31.49
C LEU A 53 11.10 2.24 32.77
N LEU A 54 9.78 2.33 32.74
CA LEU A 54 8.97 2.63 33.92
C LEU A 54 9.21 1.60 35.02
N ALA A 55 9.19 0.31 34.68
CA ALA A 55 9.48 -0.77 35.63
C ALA A 55 10.90 -0.66 36.20
N LEU A 56 11.89 -0.35 35.35
CA LEU A 56 13.26 -0.14 35.80
C LEU A 56 13.39 1.05 36.76
N VAL A 57 12.72 2.17 36.49
CA VAL A 57 12.70 3.33 37.38
C VAL A 57 12.00 2.99 38.69
N LEU A 58 10.81 2.39 38.64
CA LEU A 58 10.06 2.01 39.84
C LEU A 58 10.88 1.06 40.73
N THR A 59 11.49 0.04 40.15
CA THR A 59 12.33 -0.89 40.91
C THR A 59 13.55 -0.21 41.53
N TYR A 60 14.20 0.72 40.81
CA TYR A 60 15.33 1.48 41.36
C TYR A 60 14.92 2.47 42.45
N LEU A 61 13.71 3.03 42.38
CA LEU A 61 13.18 3.96 43.38
C LEU A 61 12.73 3.23 44.65
N PHE A 62 12.05 2.09 44.53
CA PHE A 62 11.56 1.35 45.70
C PHE A 62 12.68 0.68 46.50
N HIS A 63 13.76 0.22 45.86
CA HIS A 63 14.91 -0.37 46.56
C HIS A 63 15.50 0.49 47.70
N PRO A 64 15.86 1.77 47.49
CA PRO A 64 16.37 2.64 48.56
C PRO A 64 15.28 3.15 49.50
N LEU A 65 14.01 3.26 49.05
CA LEU A 65 12.88 3.69 49.89
C LEU A 65 12.56 2.63 50.95
N ASP A 66 12.38 1.38 50.54
CA ASP A 66 12.25 0.23 51.46
C ASP A 66 13.46 0.15 52.39
N ALA A 67 14.64 0.55 51.86
CA ALA A 67 15.86 0.50 52.62
C ALA A 67 16.00 1.56 53.71
N ALA A 68 15.48 2.76 53.45
CA ALA A 68 15.44 3.83 54.41
C ALA A 68 14.43 3.52 55.53
N GLU A 69 13.29 2.88 55.21
CA GLU A 69 12.28 2.51 56.20
C GLU A 69 12.82 1.53 57.26
N TYR A 70 13.59 0.49 56.89
CA TYR A 70 14.15 -0.45 57.88
C TYR A 70 15.23 0.18 58.79
N LYS A 71 15.81 1.33 58.42
CA LYS A 71 16.84 2.03 59.21
C LYS A 71 16.27 3.03 60.21
N LEU A 72 14.99 3.37 60.08
CA LEU A 72 14.32 4.40 60.87
C LEU A 72 13.47 3.84 62.03
N PHE A 73 13.41 2.51 62.19
CA PHE A 73 12.78 1.79 63.31
C PHE A 73 13.80 0.87 63.99
#